data_AF-A0A851HCF9-F1
#
_entry.id   AF-A0A851HCF9-F1
#
_cell.length_a   1.000
_cell.length_b   1.000
_cell.length_c   1.000
_cell.angle_alpha   90.00
_cell.angle_beta   90.00
_cell.angle_gamma   90.00
#
_symmetry.space_group_name_H-M   'P 1'
#
loop_
_entity.id
_entity.type
_entity.pdbx_description
1 polymer ?
#
loop_
_entity_poly.entity_id
_entity_poly.type
_entity_poly.pdbx_seq_one_letter_code
_entity_poly.pdbx_strand_id
1 'polypeptide(L)'
;MPTNNNISNFFNETYQKIINNIKNKNQFQENDLYYKIKNLSIDARGSFGQQFLVDGLKKIGLKTVNDNNKNKDWDIKVNNYRVEVKTATLDSQNKFQHEGIHKTHNYDLLIFLDIAPNQIFIKAVLYDEIDFSKLHQRGAGRKLATGAGYKWDYYLPQHQAENNQINSLSDLNHQALLWLEKLAKLNNSTTLQNNDHNFPQPTAINTPHNHHAQARTQKIIIKNNPQGEQKK
;
A
#
# COMPACT_ATOMS: atom_id res chain seq x y z
N MET A 1 46.73 -34.49 25.08
CA MET A 1 45.74 -33.39 25.09
C MET A 1 44.63 -33.76 24.14
N PRO A 2 43.40 -34.08 24.60
CA PRO A 2 42.31 -34.35 23.68
C PRO A 2 41.90 -33.03 23.01
N THR A 3 42.09 -32.92 21.70
CA THR A 3 41.43 -31.91 20.88
C THR A 3 39.93 -32.06 21.12
N ASN A 4 39.32 -31.02 21.69
CA ASN A 4 37.92 -30.99 22.05
C ASN A 4 37.07 -30.93 20.76
N ASN A 5 36.95 -32.07 20.08
CA ASN A 5 36.07 -32.36 18.93
C ASN A 5 34.61 -32.39 19.38
N ASN A 6 34.19 -31.36 20.11
CA ASN A 6 32.82 -31.19 20.51
C ASN A 6 32.06 -30.55 19.35
N ILE A 7 31.00 -31.22 18.88
CA ILE A 7 30.10 -30.73 17.83
C ILE A 7 29.61 -29.30 18.13
N SER A 8 29.44 -28.93 19.40
CA SER A 8 29.05 -27.59 19.84
C SER A 8 30.10 -26.52 19.51
N ASN A 9 31.39 -26.85 19.57
CA ASN A 9 32.46 -25.93 19.20
C ASN A 9 32.44 -25.66 17.69
N PHE A 10 32.35 -26.74 16.89
CA PHE A 10 32.24 -26.62 15.43
C PHE A 10 30.96 -25.87 15.00
N PHE A 11 29.85 -26.11 15.69
CA PHE A 11 28.60 -25.38 15.47
C PHE A 11 28.75 -23.89 15.78
N ASN A 12 29.36 -23.53 16.93
CA ASN A 12 29.60 -22.14 17.30
C ASN A 12 30.59 -21.47 16.31
N GLU A 13 31.67 -22.12 15.92
CA GLU A 13 32.61 -21.59 14.92
C GLU A 13 31.92 -21.30 13.58
N THR A 14 31.09 -22.25 13.12
CA THR A 14 30.29 -22.08 11.90
C THR A 14 29.30 -20.91 12.03
N TYR A 15 28.60 -20.83 13.16
CA TYR A 15 27.69 -19.74 13.48
C TYR A 15 28.40 -18.39 13.49
N GLN A 16 29.53 -18.27 14.18
CA GLN A 16 30.32 -17.02 14.25
C GLN A 16 30.84 -16.62 12.86
N LYS A 17 31.29 -17.57 12.04
CA LYS A 17 31.71 -17.31 10.66
C LYS A 17 30.57 -16.73 9.81
N ILE A 18 29.36 -17.27 9.94
CA ILE A 18 28.17 -16.78 9.22
C ILE A 18 27.74 -15.41 9.76
N ILE A 19 27.63 -15.26 11.08
CA ILE A 19 27.19 -14.01 11.70
C ILE A 19 28.15 -12.87 11.42
N ASN A 20 29.46 -13.08 11.46
CA ASN A 20 30.43 -12.04 11.11
C ASN A 20 30.26 -11.58 9.65
N ASN A 21 29.95 -12.51 8.73
CA ASN A 21 29.66 -12.17 7.34
C ASN A 21 28.32 -11.40 7.17
N ILE A 22 27.35 -11.63 8.05
CA ILE A 22 26.04 -10.95 8.03
C ILE A 22 26.12 -9.57 8.71
N LYS A 23 26.77 -9.45 9.87
CA LYS A 23 26.95 -8.20 10.61
C LYS A 23 27.62 -7.13 9.76
N ASN A 24 28.61 -7.52 8.95
CA ASN A 24 29.26 -6.61 8.00
C ASN A 24 28.34 -6.09 6.88
N LYS A 25 27.16 -6.70 6.68
CA LYS A 25 26.18 -6.32 5.65
C LYS A 25 24.92 -5.69 6.22
N ASN A 26 24.70 -5.76 7.54
CA ASN A 26 23.51 -5.22 8.18
C ASN A 26 23.75 -3.76 8.53
N GLN A 27 22.93 -2.88 7.96
CA GLN A 27 23.03 -1.44 8.16
C GLN A 27 22.28 -0.98 9.43
N PHE A 28 21.49 -1.86 10.04
CA PHE A 28 20.69 -1.57 11.22
C PHE A 28 21.49 -1.81 12.50
N GLN A 29 21.38 -0.88 13.46
CA GLN A 29 22.00 -1.00 14.78
C GLN A 29 21.15 -1.90 15.69
N GLU A 30 21.77 -2.93 16.31
CA GLU A 30 21.07 -4.02 17.01
C GLU A 30 20.12 -3.59 18.15
N ASN A 31 20.28 -2.36 18.67
CA ASN A 31 19.48 -1.85 19.79
C ASN A 31 18.42 -0.81 19.40
N ASP A 32 18.33 -0.44 18.12
CA ASP A 32 17.43 0.60 17.65
C ASP A 32 16.03 0.05 17.29
N LEU A 33 15.01 0.90 17.38
CA LEU A 33 13.62 0.63 16.99
C LEU A 33 13.53 0.05 15.57
N TYR A 34 14.27 0.62 14.62
CA TYR A 34 14.28 0.18 13.23
C TYR A 34 14.75 -1.28 13.08
N TYR A 35 15.74 -1.70 13.88
CA TYR A 35 16.21 -3.08 13.91
C TYR A 35 15.16 -4.03 14.51
N LYS A 36 14.47 -3.59 15.57
CA LYS A 36 13.37 -4.36 16.17
C LYS A 36 12.25 -4.60 15.15
N ILE A 37 11.89 -3.57 14.37
CA ILE A 37 10.88 -3.69 13.30
C ILE A 37 11.37 -4.62 12.19
N LYS A 38 12.64 -4.52 11.79
CA LYS A 38 13.24 -5.42 10.78
C LYS A 38 13.12 -6.90 11.16
N ASN A 39 13.28 -7.21 12.44
CA ASN A 39 13.24 -8.57 12.97
C ASN A 39 11.84 -9.09 13.31
N LEU A 40 10.78 -8.30 13.08
CA LEU A 40 9.42 -8.82 13.14
C LEU A 40 9.21 -9.89 12.05
N SER A 41 8.32 -10.85 12.33
CA SER A 41 7.82 -11.75 11.29
C SER A 41 7.16 -10.94 10.16
N ILE A 42 7.02 -11.53 8.97
CA ILE A 42 6.41 -10.87 7.81
C ILE A 42 5.01 -10.34 8.18
N ASP A 43 4.19 -11.17 8.82
CA ASP A 43 2.82 -10.81 9.21
C ASP A 43 2.77 -9.73 10.31
N ALA A 44 3.68 -9.81 11.29
CA ALA A 44 3.77 -8.81 12.36
C ALA A 44 4.26 -7.45 11.81
N ARG A 45 5.18 -7.47 10.85
CA ARG A 45 5.63 -6.26 10.15
C ARG A 45 4.54 -5.66 9.27
N GLY A 46 3.76 -6.50 8.57
CA GLY A 46 2.56 -6.07 7.85
C GLY A 46 1.59 -5.36 8.78
N SER A 47 1.23 -6.02 9.88
CA SER A 47 0.35 -5.47 10.93
C SER A 47 0.88 -4.15 11.52
N PHE A 48 2.19 -4.06 11.77
CA PHE A 48 2.83 -2.83 12.25
C PHE A 48 2.61 -1.66 11.28
N GLY A 49 2.90 -1.85 9.99
CA GLY A 49 2.77 -0.77 9.02
C GLY A 49 1.32 -0.35 8.76
N GLN A 50 0.40 -1.32 8.76
CA GLN A 50 -1.04 -1.05 8.72
C GLN A 50 -1.46 -0.15 9.89
N GLN A 51 -1.09 -0.54 11.12
CA GLN A 51 -1.46 0.21 12.32
C GLN A 51 -0.78 1.59 12.37
N PHE A 52 0.49 1.68 11.95
CA PHE A 52 1.22 2.95 11.85
C PHE A 52 0.48 3.95 10.94
N LEU A 53 0.03 3.50 9.76
CA LEU A 53 -0.74 4.35 8.85
C LEU A 53 -2.10 4.72 9.43
N VAL A 54 -2.83 3.79 10.03
CA VAL A 54 -4.15 4.08 10.63
C VAL A 54 -4.05 5.17 11.69
N ASP A 55 -3.09 5.03 12.61
CA ASP A 55 -2.93 5.99 13.70
C ASP A 55 -2.35 7.32 13.21
N GLY A 56 -1.37 7.28 12.30
CA GLY A 56 -0.80 8.48 11.69
C GLY A 56 -1.83 9.29 10.90
N LEU A 57 -2.61 8.63 10.05
CA LEU A 57 -3.64 9.27 9.23
C LEU A 57 -4.80 9.81 10.09
N LYS A 58 -5.18 9.12 11.16
CA LYS A 58 -6.15 9.65 12.14
C LYS A 58 -5.62 10.90 12.84
N LYS A 59 -4.35 10.93 13.23
CA LYS A 59 -3.72 12.08 13.90
C LYS A 59 -3.70 13.34 13.02
N ILE A 60 -3.63 13.18 11.69
CA ILE A 60 -3.73 14.30 10.74
C ILE A 60 -5.17 14.59 10.30
N GLY A 61 -6.17 14.00 10.96
CA GLY A 61 -7.59 14.31 10.75
C GLY A 61 -8.31 13.50 9.68
N LEU A 62 -7.70 12.46 9.10
CA LEU A 62 -8.36 11.62 8.11
C LEU A 62 -9.19 10.51 8.76
N LYS A 63 -10.37 10.25 8.19
CA LYS A 63 -11.24 9.14 8.63
C LYS A 63 -10.63 7.82 8.17
N THR A 64 -10.04 7.07 9.09
CA THR A 64 -9.35 5.81 8.75
C THR A 64 -9.88 4.63 9.57
N VAL A 65 -10.12 3.49 8.91
CA VAL A 65 -10.52 2.23 9.56
C VAL A 65 -9.74 1.06 8.98
N ASN A 66 -9.45 0.06 9.82
CA ASN A 66 -8.98 -1.24 9.36
C ASN A 66 -10.12 -1.99 8.68
N ASP A 67 -9.84 -2.70 7.59
CA ASP A 67 -10.72 -3.79 7.21
C ASP A 67 -10.52 -4.92 8.24
N ASN A 68 -11.60 -5.57 8.68
CA ASN A 68 -11.58 -6.71 9.60
C ASN A 68 -12.09 -8.03 8.96
N ASN A 69 -12.48 -8.00 7.68
CA ASN A 69 -12.89 -9.19 6.93
C ASN A 69 -11.79 -10.26 6.73
N LYS A 70 -12.16 -11.49 6.38
CA LYS A 70 -11.19 -12.60 6.15
C LYS A 70 -10.74 -12.75 4.69
N ASN A 71 -11.45 -12.13 3.74
CA ASN A 71 -11.21 -12.22 2.30
C ASN A 71 -10.92 -10.82 1.74
N LYS A 72 -9.75 -10.27 2.05
CA LYS A 72 -9.48 -8.86 1.78
C LYS A 72 -8.54 -8.67 0.61
N ASP A 73 -8.99 -7.82 -0.28
CA ASP A 73 -8.18 -7.26 -1.35
C ASP A 73 -7.44 -5.98 -0.92
N TRP A 74 -7.74 -5.44 0.27
CA TRP A 74 -7.22 -4.18 0.80
C TRP A 74 -7.16 -4.20 2.34
N ASP A 75 -6.26 -3.43 2.92
CA ASP A 75 -5.98 -3.46 4.37
C ASP A 75 -6.74 -2.39 5.17
N ILE A 76 -6.81 -1.17 4.64
CA ILE A 76 -7.40 -0.02 5.32
C ILE A 76 -8.30 0.78 4.39
N LYS A 77 -9.25 1.51 4.98
CA LYS A 77 -10.07 2.50 4.27
C LYS A 77 -9.76 3.89 4.79
N VAL A 78 -9.35 4.79 3.89
CA VAL A 78 -9.06 6.20 4.18
C VAL A 78 -10.12 7.06 3.48
N ASN A 79 -10.94 7.76 4.27
CA ASN A 79 -12.18 8.38 3.83
C ASN A 79 -13.08 7.35 3.12
N ASN A 80 -13.21 7.45 1.79
CA ASN A 80 -13.97 6.52 0.96
C ASN A 80 -13.10 5.61 0.09
N TYR A 81 -11.77 5.75 0.16
CA TYR A 81 -10.82 5.01 -0.67
C TYR A 81 -10.28 3.78 0.05
N ARG A 82 -10.21 2.67 -0.69
CA ARG A 82 -9.64 1.39 -0.25
C ARG A 82 -8.15 1.37 -0.52
N VAL A 83 -7.37 0.98 0.47
CA VAL A 83 -5.92 1.08 0.44
C VAL A 83 -5.30 -0.26 0.82
N GLU A 84 -4.45 -0.79 -0.06
CA GLU A 84 -3.54 -1.89 0.23
C GLU A 84 -2.23 -1.32 0.81
N VAL A 85 -1.69 -1.94 1.85
CA VAL A 85 -0.47 -1.50 2.54
C VAL A 85 0.61 -2.58 2.42
N LYS A 86 1.76 -2.23 1.86
CA LYS A 86 2.93 -3.10 1.82
C LYS A 86 4.06 -2.51 2.65
N THR A 87 4.45 -3.24 3.69
CA THR A 87 5.52 -2.82 4.60
C THR A 87 6.78 -3.63 4.35
N ALA A 88 7.90 -2.97 4.04
CA ALA A 88 9.19 -3.62 3.89
C ALA A 88 10.30 -2.93 4.70
N THR A 89 11.38 -3.67 4.92
CA THR A 89 12.60 -3.12 5.53
C THR A 89 13.75 -3.27 4.57
N LEU A 90 14.68 -2.33 4.60
CA LEU A 90 15.86 -2.32 3.73
C LEU A 90 16.64 -3.63 3.90
N ASP A 91 16.91 -4.32 2.80
CA ASP A 91 17.73 -5.52 2.80
C ASP A 91 19.23 -5.22 2.57
N SER A 92 20.05 -6.28 2.55
CA SER A 92 21.49 -6.15 2.34
C SER A 92 21.89 -5.68 0.93
N GLN A 93 20.93 -5.60 0.00
CA GLN A 93 21.12 -5.14 -1.38
C GLN A 93 20.55 -3.73 -1.61
N ASN A 94 20.28 -2.98 -0.52
CA ASN A 94 19.68 -1.65 -0.57
C ASN A 94 18.31 -1.59 -1.27
N LYS A 95 17.54 -2.67 -1.17
CA LYS A 95 16.18 -2.71 -1.72
C LYS A 95 15.12 -3.06 -0.68
N PHE A 96 13.92 -2.62 -1.00
CA PHE A 96 12.67 -2.95 -0.35
C PHE A 96 11.90 -3.90 -1.26
N GLN A 97 11.46 -5.03 -0.72
CA GLN A 97 10.80 -6.07 -1.52
C GLN A 97 9.33 -6.16 -1.13
N HIS A 98 8.45 -5.92 -2.08
CA HIS A 98 7.00 -6.03 -1.89
C HIS A 98 6.46 -7.16 -2.74
N GLU A 99 5.87 -8.16 -2.08
CA GLU A 99 5.28 -9.32 -2.75
C GLU A 99 3.76 -9.35 -2.53
N GLY A 100 3.06 -10.20 -3.29
CA GLY A 100 1.61 -10.36 -3.15
C GLY A 100 0.82 -9.13 -3.63
N ILE A 101 1.24 -8.50 -4.72
CA ILE A 101 0.47 -7.45 -5.39
C ILE A 101 -0.35 -8.12 -6.49
N HIS A 102 -1.67 -7.95 -6.51
CA HIS A 102 -2.55 -8.71 -7.41
C HIS A 102 -3.36 -7.81 -8.32
N LYS A 103 -3.35 -8.13 -9.62
CA LYS A 103 -4.23 -7.51 -10.62
C LYS A 103 -5.71 -7.68 -10.31
N THR A 104 -6.09 -8.71 -9.57
CA THR A 104 -7.50 -9.00 -9.29
C THR A 104 -7.99 -8.35 -8.01
N HIS A 105 -7.11 -7.75 -7.22
CA HIS A 105 -7.50 -7.10 -5.97
C HIS A 105 -8.20 -5.77 -6.25
N ASN A 106 -9.23 -5.50 -5.47
CA ASN A 106 -10.10 -4.35 -5.58
C ASN A 106 -9.76 -3.26 -4.54
N TYR A 107 -8.64 -2.56 -4.77
CA TYR A 107 -8.21 -1.37 -4.02
C TYR A 107 -8.03 -0.17 -4.95
N ASP A 108 -8.11 1.04 -4.40
CA ASP A 108 -7.96 2.29 -5.15
C ASP A 108 -6.51 2.81 -5.10
N LEU A 109 -5.81 2.53 -4.00
CA LEU A 109 -4.45 3.00 -3.71
C LEU A 109 -3.59 1.87 -3.13
N LEU A 110 -2.34 1.78 -3.57
CA LEU A 110 -1.31 0.94 -2.97
C LEU A 110 -0.30 1.86 -2.27
N ILE A 111 -0.12 1.67 -0.96
CA ILE A 111 0.87 2.41 -0.16
C ILE A 111 2.01 1.47 0.22
N PHE A 112 3.22 1.89 -0.10
CA PHE A 112 4.46 1.29 0.36
C PHE A 112 4.97 2.06 1.59
N LEU A 113 5.15 1.35 2.70
CA LEU A 113 5.79 1.86 3.91
C LEU A 113 7.15 1.18 4.06
N ASP A 114 8.21 1.94 3.80
CA ASP A 114 9.57 1.42 3.70
C ASP A 114 10.47 1.93 4.81
N ILE A 115 11.15 1.00 5.46
CA ILE A 115 11.88 1.27 6.70
C ILE A 115 13.36 0.95 6.49
N ALA A 116 14.20 1.99 6.51
CA ALA A 116 15.65 1.89 6.54
C ALA A 116 16.17 2.33 7.91
N PRO A 117 17.47 2.17 8.22
CA PRO A 117 18.03 2.69 9.46
C PRO A 117 17.76 4.20 9.58
N ASN A 118 17.09 4.63 10.66
CA ASN A 118 16.76 6.04 10.93
C ASN A 118 15.91 6.75 9.88
N GLN A 119 15.29 6.03 8.95
CA GLN A 119 14.51 6.62 7.86
C GLN A 119 13.24 5.82 7.60
N ILE A 120 12.15 6.53 7.41
CA ILE A 120 10.86 5.98 7.00
C ILE A 120 10.47 6.65 5.68
N PHE A 121 10.09 5.86 4.70
CA PHE A 121 9.62 6.34 3.41
C PHE A 121 8.18 5.89 3.20
N ILE A 122 7.38 6.77 2.60
CA ILE A 122 6.04 6.45 2.15
C ILE A 122 5.91 6.79 0.67
N LYS A 123 5.47 5.81 -0.11
CA LYS A 123 5.12 6.01 -1.51
C LYS A 123 3.72 5.48 -1.76
N ALA A 124 2.89 6.25 -2.45
CA ALA A 124 1.57 5.82 -2.85
C ALA A 124 1.42 5.82 -4.37
N VAL A 125 0.79 4.77 -4.89
CA VAL A 125 0.53 4.56 -6.32
C VAL A 125 -0.94 4.22 -6.48
N LEU A 126 -1.63 4.91 -7.38
CA LEU A 126 -3.04 4.61 -7.65
C LEU A 126 -3.11 3.28 -8.40
N TYR A 127 -4.15 2.48 -8.14
CA TYR A 127 -4.28 1.17 -8.78
C TYR A 127 -4.19 1.27 -10.32
N ASP A 128 -4.85 2.26 -10.91
CA ASP A 128 -4.88 2.49 -12.37
C ASP A 128 -3.51 2.93 -12.95
N GLU A 129 -2.58 3.38 -12.11
CA GLU A 129 -1.22 3.76 -12.52
C GLU A 129 -0.25 2.57 -12.48
N ILE A 130 -0.68 1.41 -11.96
CA ILE A 130 0.17 0.23 -11.84
C ILE A 130 0.35 -0.44 -13.20
N ASP A 131 1.52 -0.24 -13.79
CA ASP A 131 1.95 -1.02 -14.96
C ASP A 131 2.47 -2.40 -14.54
N PHE A 132 1.54 -3.33 -14.34
CA PHE A 132 1.86 -4.69 -13.95
C PHE A 132 2.72 -5.47 -14.97
N SER A 133 2.85 -5.00 -16.22
CA SER A 133 3.74 -5.65 -17.20
C SER A 133 5.22 -5.48 -16.84
N LYS A 134 5.53 -4.44 -16.06
CA LYS A 134 6.87 -4.14 -15.55
C LYS A 134 7.18 -4.79 -14.22
N LEU A 135 6.20 -5.46 -13.59
CA LEU A 135 6.37 -6.10 -12.30
C LEU A 135 6.77 -7.57 -12.45
N HIS A 136 7.56 -8.07 -11.51
CA HIS A 136 8.02 -9.45 -11.53
C HIS A 136 6.89 -10.40 -11.10
N GLN A 137 6.37 -11.21 -12.01
CA GLN A 137 5.35 -12.19 -11.67
C GLN A 137 5.96 -13.37 -10.89
N ARG A 138 5.35 -13.68 -9.73
CA ARG A 138 5.72 -14.78 -8.83
C ARG A 138 4.59 -15.80 -8.79
N GLY A 139 4.95 -17.08 -8.81
CA GLY A 139 3.99 -18.17 -8.71
C GLY A 139 3.04 -18.31 -9.90
N ALA A 140 3.45 -17.91 -11.12
CA ALA A 140 2.70 -18.17 -12.34
C ALA A 140 2.37 -19.68 -12.43
N GLY A 141 1.09 -20.03 -12.31
CA GLY A 141 0.60 -21.41 -12.29
C GLY A 141 0.24 -21.99 -10.92
N ARG A 142 0.46 -21.28 -9.80
CA ARG A 142 0.08 -21.73 -8.45
C ARG A 142 -0.75 -20.66 -7.74
N LYS A 143 -2.07 -20.67 -7.95
CA LYS A 143 -3.06 -19.76 -7.33
C LYS A 143 -3.04 -19.74 -5.79
N LEU A 144 -2.37 -20.70 -5.14
CA LEU A 144 -2.42 -20.93 -3.69
C LEU A 144 -1.04 -20.93 -3.01
N ALA A 145 0.03 -20.56 -3.72
CA ALA A 145 1.34 -20.44 -3.08
C ALA A 145 1.43 -19.13 -2.28
N THR A 146 1.96 -19.19 -1.06
CA THR A 146 2.35 -17.99 -0.30
C THR A 146 3.31 -17.14 -1.13
N GLY A 147 2.99 -15.86 -1.31
CA GLY A 147 3.76 -14.95 -2.17
C GLY A 147 3.45 -15.04 -3.68
N ALA A 148 2.41 -15.76 -4.09
CA ALA A 148 1.88 -15.66 -5.45
C ALA A 148 1.40 -14.23 -5.74
N GLY A 149 1.53 -13.77 -6.99
CA GLY A 149 1.19 -12.40 -7.38
C GLY A 149 2.37 -11.69 -8.04
N TYR A 150 2.34 -10.37 -8.07
CA TYR A 150 3.42 -9.54 -8.59
C TYR A 150 4.31 -9.08 -7.44
N LYS A 151 5.59 -8.94 -7.76
CA LYS A 151 6.62 -8.38 -6.91
C LYS A 151 7.08 -7.05 -7.47
N TRP A 152 7.15 -6.05 -6.59
CA TRP A 152 7.64 -4.71 -6.88
C TRP A 152 8.75 -4.39 -5.89
N ASP A 153 9.96 -4.20 -6.41
CA ASP A 153 11.11 -3.82 -5.61
C ASP A 153 11.40 -2.33 -5.80
N TYR A 154 11.70 -1.64 -4.71
CA TYR A 154 12.25 -0.28 -4.74
C TYR A 154 13.66 -0.26 -4.17
N TYR A 155 14.49 0.64 -4.68
CA TYR A 155 15.85 0.84 -4.18
C TYR A 155 15.91 2.09 -3.31
N LEU A 156 16.73 2.07 -2.26
CA LEU A 156 16.90 3.22 -1.36
C LEU A 156 17.24 4.54 -2.09
N PRO A 157 18.16 4.57 -3.08
CA PRO A 157 18.43 5.79 -3.84
C PRO A 157 17.21 6.30 -4.61
N GLN A 158 16.31 5.41 -5.05
CA GLN A 158 15.08 5.81 -5.73
C GLN A 158 14.14 6.52 -4.76
N HIS A 159 13.92 5.99 -3.55
CA HIS A 159 13.11 6.69 -2.54
C HIS A 159 13.67 8.06 -2.16
N GLN A 160 14.99 8.14 -2.04
CA GLN A 160 15.69 9.40 -1.72
C GLN A 160 15.51 10.42 -2.85
N ALA A 161 15.65 10.00 -4.11
CA ALA A 161 15.46 10.86 -5.28
C ALA A 161 14.01 11.36 -5.44
N GLU A 162 13.03 10.54 -5.08
CA GLU A 162 11.60 10.88 -5.14
C GLU A 162 11.11 11.69 -3.93
N ASN A 163 11.97 11.98 -2.95
CA ASN A 163 11.65 12.71 -1.71
C ASN A 163 10.46 12.10 -0.93
N ASN A 164 10.42 10.77 -0.85
CA ASN A 164 9.36 10.03 -0.18
C ASN A 164 9.58 9.89 1.34
N GLN A 165 10.64 10.48 1.90
CA GLN A 165 10.97 10.34 3.31
C GLN A 165 9.99 11.14 4.19
N ILE A 166 9.52 10.53 5.27
CA ILE A 166 8.71 11.19 6.29
C ILE A 166 9.49 11.25 7.62
N ASN A 167 9.62 12.44 8.18
CA ASN A 167 10.29 12.69 9.47
C ASN A 167 9.31 13.21 10.53
N SER A 168 8.09 13.57 10.12
CA SER A 168 7.08 14.19 10.97
C SER A 168 5.66 13.85 10.51
N LEU A 169 4.67 14.14 11.37
CA LEU A 169 3.26 14.10 10.97
C LEU A 169 2.92 15.13 9.89
N SER A 170 3.68 16.22 9.79
CA SER A 170 3.51 17.21 8.71
C SER A 170 3.89 16.61 7.36
N ASP A 171 4.97 15.83 7.30
CA ASP A 171 5.38 15.14 6.07
C ASP A 171 4.35 14.10 5.65
N LEU A 172 3.84 13.33 6.63
CA LEU A 172 2.74 12.39 6.38
C LEU A 172 1.49 13.11 5.85
N ASN A 173 1.12 14.24 6.44
CA ASN A 173 -0.01 15.04 5.97
C ASN A 173 0.21 15.55 4.54
N HIS A 174 1.41 16.03 4.23
CA HIS A 174 1.75 16.49 2.89
C HIS A 174 1.61 15.37 1.86
N GLN A 175 2.20 14.20 2.12
CA GLN A 175 2.05 13.02 1.24
C GLN A 175 0.59 12.61 1.10
N ALA A 176 -0.18 12.65 2.20
CA ALA A 176 -1.59 12.31 2.18
C ALA A 176 -2.44 13.23 1.31
N LEU A 177 -2.17 14.53 1.34
CA LEU A 177 -2.84 15.49 0.47
C LEU A 177 -2.53 15.23 -1.00
N LEU A 178 -1.28 14.92 -1.34
CA LEU A 178 -0.88 14.64 -2.73
C LEU A 178 -1.63 13.45 -3.33
N TRP A 179 -1.73 12.31 -2.63
CA TRP A 179 -2.44 11.16 -3.19
C TRP A 179 -3.97 11.34 -3.18
N LEU A 180 -4.53 12.07 -2.21
CA LEU A 180 -5.96 12.36 -2.17
C LEU A 180 -6.36 13.29 -3.33
N GLU A 181 -5.50 14.26 -3.66
CA GLU A 181 -5.69 15.14 -4.82
C GLU A 181 -5.66 14.35 -6.13
N LYS A 182 -4.71 13.42 -6.30
CA LYS A 182 -4.65 12.53 -7.46
C LYS A 182 -5.93 11.70 -7.62
N LEU A 183 -6.39 11.08 -6.52
CA LEU A 183 -7.63 10.29 -6.52
C LEU A 183 -8.86 11.14 -6.87
N ALA A 184 -8.95 12.37 -6.36
CA ALA A 184 -10.04 13.28 -6.68
C ALA A 184 -10.06 13.68 -8.18
N LYS A 185 -8.89 13.94 -8.77
CA LYS A 185 -8.77 14.28 -10.20
C LYS A 185 -9.24 13.14 -11.11
N LEU A 186 -8.92 11.89 -10.77
CA LEU A 186 -9.36 10.71 -11.51
C LEU A 186 -10.90 10.54 -11.48
N ASN A 187 -11.51 10.71 -10.31
CA ASN A 187 -12.96 10.63 -10.16
C ASN A 187 -13.70 11.73 -10.95
N ASN A 188 -13.15 12.95 -10.95
CA ASN A 188 -13.74 14.06 -11.70
C ASN A 188 -13.58 13.88 -13.22
N SER A 189 -12.43 13.38 -13.68
CA SER A 189 -12.19 13.11 -15.11
C SER A 189 -13.09 12.01 -15.66
N THR A 190 -13.33 10.96 -14.87
CA THR A 190 -14.27 9.88 -15.20
C THR A 190 -15.72 10.40 -15.28
N THR A 191 -16.07 11.38 -14.44
CA THR A 191 -17.42 11.99 -14.46
C THR A 191 -17.61 12.88 -15.69
N LEU A 192 -16.56 13.59 -16.13
CA LEU A 192 -16.61 14.45 -17.33
C LEU A 192 -16.66 13.62 -18.63
N GLN A 193 -15.89 12.54 -18.74
CA GLN A 193 -15.93 11.68 -19.93
C GLN A 193 -17.26 10.94 -20.11
N ASN A 194 -17.98 10.64 -19.02
CA ASN A 194 -19.32 10.04 -19.09
C ASN A 194 -20.43 11.04 -19.48
N ASN A 195 -20.14 12.36 -19.48
CA ASN A 195 -21.08 13.39 -19.92
C ASN A 195 -20.88 13.79 -21.41
N ASP A 196 -19.79 13.36 -22.05
CA ASP A 196 -19.46 13.69 -23.45
C ASP A 196 -19.96 12.65 -24.48
N HIS A 197 -20.78 11.70 -24.06
CA HIS A 197 -21.51 10.80 -24.95
C HIS A 197 -23.03 11.06 -24.90
N ASN A 198 -23.41 12.30 -25.25
CA ASN A 198 -24.75 12.58 -25.76
C ASN A 198 -24.72 12.46 -27.29
N PHE A 199 -24.70 11.22 -27.79
CA PHE A 199 -25.03 10.94 -29.19
C PHE A 199 -26.51 11.28 -29.45
N PRO A 200 -26.87 11.83 -30.62
CA PRO A 200 -28.26 12.07 -30.97
C PRO A 200 -29.02 10.73 -31.00
N GLN A 201 -30.21 10.74 -30.40
CA GLN A 201 -31.15 9.62 -30.41
C GLN A 201 -31.47 9.18 -31.85
N PRO A 202 -31.33 7.88 -32.21
CA PRO A 202 -31.98 7.36 -33.39
C PRO A 202 -33.47 7.10 -33.07
N THR A 203 -34.31 7.57 -33.98
CA THR A 203 -35.76 7.38 -34.01
C THR A 203 -36.19 5.93 -33.83
N ALA A 204 -37.29 5.77 -33.10
CA ALA A 204 -37.91 4.53 -32.65
C ALA A 204 -38.14 3.46 -33.73
N ILE A 205 -37.86 2.20 -33.38
CA ILE A 205 -38.52 1.00 -33.94
C ILE A 205 -38.81 0.02 -32.80
N ASN A 206 -40.09 -0.37 -32.69
CA ASN A 206 -40.67 -1.30 -31.71
C ASN A 206 -40.22 -2.76 -31.91
N THR A 207 -39.89 -3.49 -30.82
CA THR A 207 -40.49 -4.80 -30.36
C THR A 207 -39.66 -5.47 -29.21
N PRO A 208 -40.21 -6.44 -28.43
CA PRO A 208 -39.94 -6.59 -26.98
C PRO A 208 -39.15 -7.85 -26.51
N HIS A 209 -38.80 -7.82 -25.19
CA HIS A 209 -38.28 -8.88 -24.28
C HIS A 209 -36.80 -9.32 -24.48
N ASN A 210 -35.93 -9.51 -23.47
CA ASN A 210 -36.08 -9.88 -22.06
C ASN A 210 -34.81 -9.58 -21.20
N HIS A 211 -35.06 -9.30 -19.91
CA HIS A 211 -34.27 -9.50 -18.65
C HIS A 211 -32.80 -9.05 -18.41
N HIS A 212 -32.72 -8.11 -17.43
CA HIS A 212 -31.85 -8.05 -16.24
C HIS A 212 -30.32 -7.89 -16.34
N ALA A 213 -29.88 -6.63 -16.17
CA ALA A 213 -28.83 -6.27 -15.20
C ALA A 213 -29.11 -4.85 -14.66
N GLN A 214 -29.44 -4.73 -13.37
CA GLN A 214 -29.70 -3.43 -12.74
C GLN A 214 -28.39 -2.83 -12.20
N ALA A 215 -27.90 -1.78 -12.86
CA ALA A 215 -26.92 -0.87 -12.29
C ALA A 215 -27.59 0.01 -11.24
N ARG A 216 -27.07 -0.01 -10.00
CA ARG A 216 -27.51 0.89 -8.91
C ARG A 216 -26.68 2.17 -8.94
N THR A 217 -27.25 3.23 -9.51
CA THR A 217 -26.76 4.61 -9.31
C THR A 217 -27.63 5.26 -8.23
N GLN A 218 -27.10 5.46 -7.03
CA GLN A 218 -27.77 6.27 -6.02
C GLN A 218 -27.41 7.74 -6.23
N LYS A 219 -28.40 8.53 -6.66
CA LYS A 219 -28.34 10.01 -6.67
C LYS A 219 -28.25 10.51 -5.23
N ILE A 220 -27.18 11.22 -4.90
CA ILE A 220 -27.12 12.05 -3.69
C ILE A 220 -27.94 13.31 -3.98
N ILE A 221 -29.07 13.45 -3.29
CA ILE A 221 -29.85 14.70 -3.27
C ILE A 221 -29.22 15.61 -2.23
N ILE A 222 -28.47 16.63 -2.69
CA ILE A 222 -28.10 17.76 -1.83
C ILE A 222 -29.31 18.69 -1.82
N LYS A 223 -30.03 18.73 -0.69
CA LYS A 223 -31.02 19.77 -0.44
C LYS A 223 -30.28 21.06 -0.09
N ASN A 224 -30.20 21.99 -1.04
CA ASN A 224 -29.91 23.39 -0.75
C ASN A 224 -31.14 23.98 -0.04
N ASN A 225 -30.94 24.51 1.16
CA ASN A 225 -31.95 25.29 1.86
C ASN A 225 -31.55 26.78 1.74
N PRO A 226 -32.29 27.61 0.99
CA PRO A 226 -32.04 29.06 0.94
C PRO A 226 -32.93 29.83 1.92
N GLN A 227 -32.30 30.79 2.62
CA GLN A 227 -32.88 31.98 3.29
C GLN A 227 -33.81 31.75 4.50
N GLY A 228 -33.93 32.62 5.50
CA GLY A 228 -33.39 33.94 5.81
C GLY A 228 -33.29 34.05 7.35
N GLU A 229 -33.20 35.16 8.05
CA GLU A 229 -33.37 36.59 7.80
C GLU A 229 -32.73 37.29 9.01
N GLN A 230 -32.11 38.45 8.78
CA GLN A 230 -31.81 39.40 9.84
C GLN A 230 -33.11 39.99 10.39
N LYS A 231 -33.17 40.25 11.71
CA LYS A 231 -33.83 41.44 12.26
C LYS A 231 -33.44 41.66 13.74
N LYS A 232 -32.83 42.84 13.94
CA LYS A 232 -32.75 43.71 15.13
C LYS A 232 -32.18 43.15 16.44
#